data_AF-A0A1H8AJE8-F1
#
_entry.id   AF-A0A1H8AJE8-F1
#
_cell.length_a   1.000
_cell.length_b   1.000
_cell.length_c   1.000
_cell.angle_alpha   90.00
_cell.angle_beta   90.00
_cell.angle_gamma   90.00
#
_symmetry.space_group_name_H-M   'P 1'
#
loop_
_entity.id
_entity.type
_entity.pdbx_description
1 polymer ?
#
loop_
_entity_poly.entity_id
_entity_poly.type
_entity_poly.pdbx_seq_one_letter_code
_entity_poly.pdbx_strand_id
1 'polypeptide(L)'
;MSTINYGRVREALLKKQQVVAEYNGHIRELCPHVIGRKNGREQALFYQLPIPLISPLDSGGIRHPVPIQSAMVFRLNPPPLVGA
;
A
#
# COMPACT_ATOMS: atom_id res chain seq x y z
N MET A 1 -0.79 -10.86 21.00
CA MET A 1 -0.11 -9.57 20.75
C MET A 1 -0.34 -9.14 19.30
N SER A 2 -0.23 -7.85 19.00
CA SER A 2 -0.18 -7.34 17.62
C SER A 2 1.25 -7.36 17.08
N THR A 3 1.41 -7.62 15.78
CA THR A 3 2.73 -7.64 15.13
C THR A 3 3.31 -6.24 14.94
N ILE A 4 4.64 -6.15 14.75
CA ILE A 4 5.35 -4.90 14.45
C ILE A 4 4.75 -4.21 13.21
N ASN A 5 4.36 -5.00 12.20
CA ASN A 5 3.74 -4.51 10.96
C ASN A 5 2.37 -3.88 11.22
N TYR A 6 1.56 -4.50 12.09
CA TYR A 6 0.28 -3.93 12.52
C TYR A 6 0.48 -2.57 13.21
N GLY A 7 1.51 -2.43 14.05
CA GLY A 7 1.91 -1.15 14.65
C GLY A 7 2.24 -0.09 13.59
N ARG A 8 3.20 -0.39 12.71
CA ARG A 8 3.64 0.54 11.65
C ARG A 8 2.52 0.97 10.71
N VAL A 9 1.70 0.02 10.24
CA VAL A 9 0.56 0.33 9.35
C VAL A 9 -0.52 1.14 10.09
N ARG A 10 -0.76 0.88 11.37
CA ARG A 10 -1.67 1.68 12.20
C ARG A 10 -1.17 3.12 12.38
N GLU A 11 0.12 3.30 12.65
CA GLU A 11 0.73 4.63 12.74
C GLU A 11 0.65 5.40 11.42
N ALA A 12 0.99 4.76 10.30
CA ALA A 12 0.89 5.37 8.97
C ALA A 12 -0.56 5.76 8.65
N LEU A 13 -1.54 4.89 8.93
CA LEU A 13 -2.97 5.18 8.77
C LEU A 13 -3.42 6.38 9.61
N LEU A 14 -2.99 6.48 10.87
CA LEU A 14 -3.31 7.63 11.74
C LEU A 14 -2.65 8.93 11.24
N LYS A 15 -1.42 8.85 10.74
CA LYS A 15 -0.67 9.98 10.16
C LYS A 15 -1.09 10.31 8.72
N LYS A 16 -2.01 9.54 8.12
CA LYS A 16 -2.40 9.58 6.69
C LYS A 16 -1.19 9.47 5.74
N GLN A 17 -0.18 8.70 6.14
CA GLN A 17 1.05 8.46 5.41
C GLN A 17 0.95 7.20 4.54
N GLN A 18 1.58 7.26 3.38
CA GLN A 18 1.80 6.12 2.49
C GLN A 18 2.88 5.21 3.08
N VAL A 19 2.83 3.91 2.75
CA VAL A 19 3.77 2.89 3.21
C VAL A 19 4.35 2.17 2.00
N VAL A 20 5.67 1.98 1.97
CA VAL A 20 6.32 1.11 0.97
C VAL A 20 6.42 -0.31 1.56
N ALA A 21 6.12 -1.34 0.77
CA ALA A 21 6.24 -2.73 1.20
C ALA A 21 6.40 -3.75 0.05
N GLU A 22 7.41 -4.60 0.14
CA GLU A 22 7.45 -6.00 -0.35
C GLU A 22 7.11 -6.21 -1.82
N TYR A 23 5.96 -6.72 -2.29
CA TYR A 23 4.97 -7.70 -1.80
C TYR A 23 4.96 -8.90 -2.77
N ASN A 24 5.04 -10.14 -2.27
CA ASN A 24 5.30 -11.32 -3.12
C ASN A 24 6.49 -11.04 -4.08
N GLY A 25 7.54 -10.38 -3.59
CA GLY A 25 8.71 -9.92 -4.36
C GLY A 25 8.50 -8.67 -5.24
N HIS A 26 7.38 -7.96 -5.14
CA HIS A 26 7.05 -6.81 -5.99
C HIS A 26 6.81 -5.53 -5.19
N ILE A 27 7.79 -4.61 -5.14
CA ILE A 27 7.71 -3.39 -4.31
C ILE A 27 6.45 -2.60 -4.66
N ARG A 28 5.62 -2.33 -3.64
CA ARG A 28 4.40 -1.51 -3.78
C ARG A 28 4.44 -0.36 -2.81
N GLU A 29 4.00 0.80 -3.28
CA GLU A 29 3.55 1.85 -2.39
C GLU A 29 2.04 1.72 -2.14
N LEU A 30 1.66 1.81 -0.88
CA LEU A 30 0.35 1.44 -0.37
C LEU A 30 -0.19 2.54 0.53
N CYS A 31 -1.39 3.03 0.26
CA CYS A 31 -2.12 3.94 1.15
C CYS A 31 -3.04 3.12 2.06
N PRO A 32 -2.75 2.98 3.37
CA PRO A 32 -3.60 2.20 4.27
C PRO A 32 -4.94 2.91 4.50
N HIS A 33 -6.05 2.21 4.25
CA HIS A 33 -7.40 2.75 4.41
C HIS A 33 -8.14 2.16 5.61
N VAL A 34 -8.02 0.85 5.84
CA VAL A 34 -8.60 0.14 6.99
C VAL A 34 -7.60 -0.88 7.50
N ILE A 35 -7.46 -1.01 8.83
CA ILE A 35 -6.68 -2.06 9.49
C ILE A 35 -7.56 -2.82 10.49
N GLY A 36 -7.37 -4.14 10.59
CA GLY A 36 -8.13 -4.97 11.51
C GLY A 36 -7.67 -6.43 11.56
N ARG A 37 -8.59 -7.30 12.02
CA ARG A 37 -8.36 -8.75 12.09
C ARG A 37 -9.50 -9.51 11.43
N LYS A 38 -9.16 -10.53 10.64
CA LYS A 38 -10.11 -11.45 10.01
C LYS A 38 -9.66 -12.88 10.27
N ASN A 39 -10.52 -13.69 10.88
CA ASN A 39 -10.23 -15.06 11.33
C ASN A 39 -8.94 -15.13 12.18
N GLY A 40 -8.82 -14.25 13.18
CA GLY A 40 -7.66 -14.14 14.06
C GLY A 40 -6.38 -13.57 13.42
N ARG A 41 -6.35 -13.35 12.10
CA ARG A 41 -5.17 -12.87 11.36
C ARG A 41 -5.23 -11.37 11.10
N GLU A 42 -4.11 -10.70 11.28
CA GLU A 42 -3.95 -9.25 11.06
C GLU A 42 -3.91 -8.92 9.58
N GLN A 43 -4.78 -8.00 9.15
CA GLN A 43 -4.99 -7.62 7.75
C GLN A 43 -5.23 -6.11 7.66
N ALA A 44 -4.85 -5.53 6.53
CA ALA A 44 -5.22 -4.16 6.19
C ALA A 44 -5.64 -4.08 4.71
N LEU A 45 -6.62 -3.21 4.44
CA LEU A 45 -7.03 -2.83 3.10
C LEU A 45 -6.26 -1.56 2.72
N PHE A 46 -5.60 -1.63 1.58
CA PHE A 46 -4.81 -0.55 1.03
C PHE A 46 -5.31 -0.18 -0.37
N TYR A 47 -5.24 1.09 -0.70
CA TYR A 47 -5.25 1.53 -2.09
C TYR A 47 -3.84 1.51 -2.63
N GLN A 48 -3.63 0.85 -3.76
CA GLN A 48 -2.41 0.98 -4.54
C GLN A 48 -2.49 2.28 -5.35
N LEU A 49 -1.56 3.19 -5.12
CA LEU A 49 -1.35 4.32 -6.02
C LEU A 49 -0.47 3.85 -7.18
N PRO A 50 -0.84 4.08 -8.45
CA PRO A 50 0.12 4.00 -9.54
C PRO A 50 1.09 5.16 -9.36
N ILE A 51 2.37 4.87 -9.08
CA ILE A 51 3.41 5.89 -9.00
C ILE A 51 3.64 6.45 -10.41
N PRO A 52 3.35 7.73 -10.69
CA PRO A 52 3.88 8.39 -11.87
C PRO A 52 5.25 8.94 -11.47
N LEU A 53 6.31 8.13 -11.57
CA LEU A 53 7.69 8.63 -11.37
C LEU A 53 8.01 9.78 -12.36
N ILE A 54 7.27 9.77 -13.46
CA ILE A 54 6.96 10.86 -14.36
C ILE A 54 5.45 10.81 -14.61
N SER A 55 4.77 11.95 -14.72
CA SER A 55 3.50 11.95 -15.45
C SER A 55 3.80 11.50 -16.88
N PRO A 56 3.10 10.52 -17.46
CA PRO A 56 3.19 10.27 -18.88
C PRO A 56 2.46 11.39 -19.63
N LEU A 57 3.07 12.57 -19.65
CA LEU A 57 3.19 13.28 -20.90
C LEU A 57 4.00 12.35 -21.79
N ASP A 58 3.30 11.58 -22.62
CA ASP A 58 3.86 11.23 -23.91
C ASP A 58 4.25 12.54 -24.63
N SER A 59 5.16 12.46 -25.60
CA SER A 59 5.85 13.62 -26.19
C SER A 59 4.90 14.64 -26.85
N GLY A 60 3.61 14.30 -27.04
CA GLY A 60 2.52 15.18 -27.48
C GLY A 60 1.65 15.83 -26.38
N GLY A 61 1.98 15.68 -25.09
CA GLY A 61 1.31 16.41 -23.99
C GLY A 61 -0.10 15.93 -23.60
N ILE A 62 -0.53 14.75 -24.06
CA ILE A 62 -1.86 14.20 -23.80
C ILE A 62 -1.91 13.53 -22.41
N ARG A 63 -2.95 13.88 -21.61
CA ARG A 63 -3.21 13.25 -20.31
C ARG A 63 -3.77 11.84 -20.52
N HIS A 64 -2.94 10.82 -20.38
CA HIS A 64 -3.40 9.43 -20.33
C HIS A 64 -4.13 9.15 -19.00
N PRO A 65 -5.25 8.39 -19.00
CA PRO A 65 -5.89 7.96 -17.76
C PRO A 65 -4.95 7.02 -17.00
N VAL A 66 -4.51 7.44 -15.80
CA VAL A 66 -3.80 6.55 -14.87
C VAL A 66 -4.71 5.38 -14.48
N PRO A 67 -4.21 4.14 -14.44
CA PRO A 67 -5.02 2.97 -14.13
C PRO A 67 -5.61 3.09 -12.71
N ILE A 68 -6.83 2.61 -12.58
CA ILE A 68 -7.69 2.74 -11.39
C ILE A 68 -6.97 2.26 -10.12
N GLN A 69 -7.09 3.05 -9.04
CA GLN A 69 -6.60 2.68 -7.70
C GLN A 69 -7.21 1.34 -7.27
N SER A 70 -6.45 0.26 -7.35
CA SER A 70 -6.92 -1.05 -6.93
C SER A 70 -6.91 -1.16 -5.41
N ALA A 71 -8.09 -1.36 -4.82
CA ALA A 71 -8.24 -1.67 -3.40
C ALA A 71 -7.90 -3.14 -3.17
N MET A 72 -6.86 -3.42 -2.39
CA MET A 72 -6.39 -4.79 -2.15
C MET A 72 -6.15 -5.03 -0.65
N VAL A 73 -6.53 -6.22 -0.19
CA VAL A 73 -6.35 -6.64 1.20
C VAL A 73 -5.04 -7.41 1.34
N PHE A 74 -4.16 -6.93 2.21
CA PHE A 74 -2.88 -7.54 2.52
C PHE A 74 -2.90 -8.16 3.91
N ARG A 75 -2.26 -9.33 4.06
CA ARG A 75 -1.98 -9.93 5.36
C ARG A 75 -0.71 -9.30 5.93
N LEU A 76 -0.73 -8.95 7.21
CA LEU A 76 0.40 -8.32 7.88
C LEU A 76 1.34 -9.35 8.56
N ASN A 77 1.03 -10.63 8.44
CA ASN A 77 1.80 -11.75 8.97
C ASN A 77 1.61 -13.05 8.13
N PRO A 78 2.68 -13.69 7.63
CA PRO A 78 4.04 -13.16 7.55
C PRO A 78 4.07 -11.96 6.57
N PRO A 79 4.99 -11.01 6.76
CA PRO A 79 5.00 -9.78 5.98
C PRO A 79 5.60 -10.02 4.60
N PRO A 80 5.56 -8.95 3.82
CA PRO A 80 6.62 -8.67 2.89
C PRO A 80 7.27 -7.32 3.24
N LEU A 81 8.58 -7.33 3.47
CA LEU A 81 9.34 -6.20 4.02
C LEU A 81 10.36 -5.68 3.01
N VAL A 82 10.28 -4.38 2.69
CA VAL A 82 11.41 -3.47 2.38
C VAL A 82 10.83 -2.05 2.32
N GLY A 83 11.54 -1.06 2.88
CA GLY A 83 11.21 0.36 2.77
C GLY A 83 10.49 0.94 4.00
N ALA A 84 11.26 1.57 4.89
CA ALA A 84 10.80 2.57 5.86
C ALA A 84 11.69 3.81 5.69
#